data_AF-A0A5M6HRS6-F1
#
_entry.id   AF-A0A5M6HRS6-F1
#
_cell.length_a   1.000
_cell.length_b   1.000
_cell.length_c   1.000
_cell.angle_alpha   90.00
_cell.angle_beta   90.00
_cell.angle_gamma   90.00
#
_symmetry.space_group_name_H-M   'P 1'
#
loop_
_entity.id
_entity.type
_entity.pdbx_description
1 polymer ?
#
loop_
_entity_poly.entity_id
_entity_poly.type
_entity_poly.pdbx_seq_one_letter_code
_entity_poly.pdbx_strand_id
1 'polypeptide(L)'
;MTDWIFRLGEGLASNIVSADWLATELPSFLLFTVVTGWFVSAFEGRRERREREPYENWNLVVKGYDDKPQALYFEDVKKFKYSEFEFFRFVKSVCSTAGDLRTKSMSEARGIWVFFDEAKREIVIDLVAIPERQIKWKDGRKPAAANESAAAPDPVSG
;
A
#
# COMPACT_ATOMS: atom_id res chain seq x y z
N MET A 1 -44.85 27.27 -17.85
CA MET A 1 -43.59 27.53 -17.13
C MET A 1 -42.40 26.77 -17.74
N THR A 2 -42.44 26.49 -19.06
CA THR A 2 -41.43 25.71 -19.81
C THR A 2 -40.85 26.50 -21.01
N ASP A 3 -41.45 27.64 -21.35
CA ASP A 3 -41.12 28.42 -22.56
C ASP A 3 -39.76 29.15 -22.47
N TRP A 4 -39.32 29.49 -21.26
CA TRP A 4 -38.04 30.15 -21.02
C TRP A 4 -36.79 29.26 -21.17
N ILE A 5 -36.91 27.94 -20.90
CA ILE A 5 -35.81 26.99 -21.00
C ILE A 5 -35.54 26.67 -22.47
N PHE A 6 -36.61 26.63 -23.28
CA PHE A 6 -36.51 26.41 -24.72
C PHE A 6 -35.83 27.60 -25.43
N ARG A 7 -36.18 28.83 -25.05
CA ARG A 7 -35.54 30.06 -25.59
C ARG A 7 -34.07 30.23 -25.17
N LEU A 8 -33.69 29.76 -23.98
CA LEU A 8 -32.28 29.70 -23.56
C LEU A 8 -31.49 28.64 -24.35
N GLY A 9 -32.11 27.50 -24.65
CA GLY A 9 -31.54 26.45 -25.49
C GLY A 9 -31.34 26.89 -26.95
N GLU A 10 -32.31 27.58 -27.54
CA GLU A 10 -32.23 28.10 -28.91
C GLU A 10 -31.22 29.25 -29.05
N GLY A 11 -31.09 30.12 -28.03
CA GLY A 11 -30.10 31.21 -28.01
C GLY A 11 -28.65 30.72 -27.86
N LEU A 12 -28.42 29.62 -27.14
CA LEU A 12 -27.11 28.95 -27.07
C LEU A 12 -26.82 28.16 -28.35
N ALA A 13 -27.79 27.41 -28.88
CA ALA A 13 -27.60 26.62 -30.09
C ALA A 13 -27.38 27.48 -31.35
N SER A 14 -28.04 28.64 -31.47
CA SER A 14 -27.87 29.55 -32.62
C SER A 14 -26.55 30.33 -32.62
N ASN A 15 -25.98 30.63 -31.45
CA ASN A 15 -24.65 31.26 -31.34
C ASN A 15 -23.50 30.26 -31.48
N ILE A 16 -23.68 29.02 -31.03
CA ILE A 16 -22.68 27.93 -31.18
C ILE A 16 -22.55 27.48 -32.66
N VAL A 17 -23.55 27.76 -33.50
CA VAL A 17 -23.61 27.31 -34.91
C VAL A 17 -23.54 28.50 -35.89
N SER A 18 -22.88 29.60 -35.52
CA SER A 18 -22.46 30.57 -36.53
C SER A 18 -21.08 30.17 -37.07
N ALA A 19 -20.93 30.11 -38.40
CA ALA A 19 -19.67 29.76 -39.04
C ALA A 19 -18.51 30.70 -38.62
N ASP A 20 -18.84 31.96 -38.33
CA ASP A 20 -17.90 32.96 -37.85
C ASP A 20 -17.41 32.66 -36.43
N TRP A 21 -18.30 32.25 -35.51
CA TRP A 21 -17.89 31.84 -34.14
C TRP A 21 -17.06 30.55 -34.15
N LEU A 22 -17.45 29.58 -34.99
CA LEU A 22 -16.65 28.37 -35.19
C LEU A 22 -15.28 28.65 -35.82
N ALA A 23 -15.12 29.73 -36.59
CA ALA A 23 -13.82 30.08 -37.15
C ALA A 23 -12.90 30.79 -36.14
N THR A 24 -13.47 31.64 -35.28
CA THR A 24 -12.70 32.45 -34.32
C THR A 24 -12.46 31.75 -32.98
N GLU A 25 -13.45 31.06 -32.43
CA GLU A 25 -13.41 30.51 -31.06
C GLU A 25 -13.21 28.99 -31.01
N LEU A 26 -13.40 28.26 -32.12
CA LEU A 26 -13.11 26.83 -32.13
C LEU A 26 -11.62 26.53 -31.90
N PRO A 27 -10.64 27.28 -32.47
CA PRO A 27 -9.23 27.03 -32.18
C PRO A 27 -8.89 27.26 -30.71
N SER A 28 -9.43 28.33 -30.09
CA SER A 28 -9.22 28.64 -28.67
C SER A 28 -9.87 27.59 -27.76
N PHE A 29 -11.07 27.13 -28.10
CA PHE A 29 -11.77 26.05 -27.39
C PHE A 29 -11.05 24.69 -27.50
N LEU A 30 -10.57 24.33 -28.69
CA LEU A 30 -9.79 23.11 -28.90
C LEU A 30 -8.48 23.16 -28.13
N LEU A 31 -7.78 24.29 -28.18
CA LEU A 31 -6.53 24.50 -27.45
C LEU A 31 -6.77 24.46 -25.94
N PHE A 32 -7.85 25.08 -25.45
CA PHE A 32 -8.28 24.98 -24.06
C PHE A 32 -8.51 23.52 -23.66
N THR A 33 -9.24 22.75 -24.45
CA THR A 33 -9.57 21.34 -24.18
C THR A 33 -8.32 20.45 -24.14
N VAL A 34 -7.38 20.65 -25.07
CA VAL A 34 -6.09 19.95 -25.07
C VAL A 34 -5.29 20.29 -23.82
N VAL A 35 -5.26 21.57 -23.44
CA VAL A 35 -4.55 22.04 -22.24
C VAL A 35 -5.21 21.49 -20.97
N THR A 36 -6.54 21.55 -20.83
CA THR A 36 -7.23 20.98 -19.67
C THR A 36 -7.03 19.47 -19.59
N GLY A 37 -7.10 18.75 -20.72
CA GLY A 37 -6.82 17.32 -20.78
C GLY A 37 -5.40 16.99 -20.30
N TRP A 38 -4.40 17.78 -20.72
CA TRP A 38 -3.02 17.60 -20.28
C TRP A 38 -2.85 17.87 -18.78
N PHE A 39 -3.48 18.94 -18.26
CA PHE A 39 -3.48 19.22 -16.81
C PHE A 39 -4.14 18.09 -16.02
N VAL A 40 -5.33 17.63 -16.40
CA VAL A 40 -6.03 16.53 -15.73
C VAL A 40 -5.15 15.28 -15.69
N SER A 41 -4.57 14.88 -16.81
CA SER A 41 -3.67 13.73 -16.89
C SER A 41 -2.42 13.89 -15.99
N ALA A 42 -1.81 15.09 -15.97
CA ALA A 42 -0.67 15.38 -15.11
C ALA A 42 -1.04 15.37 -13.61
N PHE A 43 -2.23 15.82 -13.26
CA PHE A 43 -2.74 15.80 -11.89
C PHE A 43 -3.10 14.39 -11.43
N GLU A 44 -3.72 13.58 -12.29
CA GLU A 44 -4.05 12.19 -11.99
C GLU A 44 -2.80 11.36 -11.70
N GLY A 45 -1.76 11.47 -12.54
CA GLY A 45 -0.50 10.75 -12.33
C GLY A 45 0.22 11.17 -11.03
N ARG A 46 0.13 12.44 -10.64
CA ARG A 46 0.67 12.93 -9.36
C ARG A 46 -0.15 12.44 -8.18
N ARG A 47 -1.48 12.40 -8.31
CA ARG A 47 -2.38 11.90 -7.26
C ARG A 47 -2.11 10.43 -7.00
N GLU A 48 -2.05 9.64 -8.06
CA GLU A 48 -1.80 8.21 -7.98
C GLU A 48 -0.43 7.91 -7.33
N ARG A 49 0.63 8.63 -7.70
CA ARG A 49 1.94 8.47 -7.05
C ARG A 49 1.91 8.83 -5.57
N ARG A 50 1.26 9.93 -5.18
CA ARG A 50 1.11 10.32 -3.77
C ARG A 50 0.28 9.30 -2.97
N GLU A 51 -0.70 8.66 -3.60
CA GLU A 51 -1.48 7.60 -2.98
C GLU A 51 -0.66 6.31 -2.82
N ARG A 52 0.28 6.03 -3.72
CA ARG A 52 1.14 4.82 -3.68
C ARG A 52 2.35 4.95 -2.77
N GLU A 53 2.99 6.13 -2.74
CA GLU A 53 4.24 6.41 -2.02
C GLU A 53 4.29 5.89 -0.56
N PRO A 54 3.21 5.97 0.25
CA PRO A 54 3.21 5.45 1.61
C PRO A 54 3.33 3.92 1.70
N TYR A 55 3.00 3.21 0.63
CA TYR A 55 2.90 1.75 0.55
C TYR A 55 4.00 1.12 -0.32
N GLU A 56 4.78 1.93 -1.02
CA GLU A 56 5.91 1.47 -1.82
C GLU A 56 7.15 1.16 -0.95
N ASN A 57 7.99 0.24 -1.44
CA ASN A 57 9.27 -0.16 -0.83
C ASN A 57 9.13 -0.79 0.56
N TRP A 58 8.02 -1.47 0.82
CA TRP A 58 7.87 -2.25 2.04
C TRP A 58 8.49 -3.64 1.89
N ASN A 59 9.10 -4.14 2.97
CA ASN A 59 9.67 -5.48 3.00
C ASN A 59 9.04 -6.34 4.10
N LEU A 60 8.95 -7.64 3.85
CA LEU A 60 8.65 -8.66 4.84
C LEU A 60 9.97 -9.17 5.42
N VAL A 61 10.09 -9.13 6.75
CA VAL A 61 11.22 -9.67 7.49
C VAL A 61 10.72 -10.78 8.41
N VAL A 62 11.17 -12.00 8.17
CA VAL A 62 10.86 -13.16 9.01
C VAL A 62 12.06 -13.44 9.89
N LYS A 63 11.94 -13.21 11.21
CA LYS A 63 13.01 -13.51 12.17
C LYS A 63 12.88 -14.94 12.67
N GLY A 64 14.03 -15.58 12.92
CA GLY A 64 14.12 -16.98 13.36
C GLY A 64 14.65 -17.93 12.29
N TYR A 65 14.70 -17.49 11.04
CA TYR A 65 15.41 -18.16 9.96
C TYR A 65 16.34 -17.17 9.25
N ASP A 66 17.35 -17.68 8.55
CA ASP A 66 18.27 -16.90 7.70
C ASP A 66 17.60 -16.49 6.37
N ASP A 67 16.39 -15.95 6.46
CA ASP A 67 15.63 -15.50 5.30
C ASP A 67 15.98 -14.05 4.96
N LYS A 68 16.23 -13.81 3.66
CA LYS A 68 16.41 -12.45 3.15
C LYS A 68 15.08 -11.69 3.21
N PRO A 69 15.09 -10.37 3.48
CA PRO A 69 13.90 -9.54 3.38
C PRO A 69 13.25 -9.68 2.01
N GLN A 70 11.94 -9.88 1.98
CA GLN A 70 11.17 -10.06 0.75
C GLN A 70 10.39 -8.79 0.43
N ALA A 71 10.52 -8.26 -0.78
CA ALA A 71 9.76 -7.09 -1.20
C ALA A 71 8.26 -7.39 -1.23
N LEU A 72 7.45 -6.46 -0.70
CA LEU A 72 6.00 -6.53 -0.71
C LEU A 72 5.42 -5.63 -1.80
N TYR A 73 4.34 -6.08 -2.42
CA TYR A 73 3.58 -5.25 -3.35
C TYR A 73 2.81 -4.18 -2.57
N PHE A 74 2.79 -2.96 -3.10
CA PHE A 74 2.12 -1.82 -2.44
C PHE A 74 0.62 -2.09 -2.20
N GLU A 75 -0.04 -2.84 -3.09
CA GLU A 75 -1.45 -3.22 -2.94
C GLU A 75 -1.69 -4.08 -1.71
N ASP A 76 -0.78 -5.00 -1.42
CA ASP A 76 -0.89 -5.90 -0.28
C ASP A 76 -0.64 -5.14 1.02
N VAL A 77 0.37 -4.26 1.05
CA VAL A 77 0.63 -3.38 2.20
C VAL A 77 -0.57 -2.47 2.47
N LYS A 78 -1.18 -1.91 1.41
CA LYS A 78 -2.40 -1.12 1.51
C LYS A 78 -3.53 -1.96 2.12
N LYS A 79 -3.78 -3.17 1.61
CA LYS A 79 -4.79 -4.08 2.18
C LYS A 79 -4.52 -4.40 3.65
N PHE A 80 -3.27 -4.66 4.02
CA PHE A 80 -2.91 -5.01 5.39
C PHE A 80 -3.11 -3.85 6.38
N LYS A 81 -2.88 -2.60 5.96
CA LYS A 81 -3.17 -1.42 6.78
C LYS A 81 -4.66 -1.23 7.06
N TYR A 82 -5.54 -1.65 6.15
CA TYR A 82 -6.98 -1.43 6.25
C TYR A 82 -7.79 -2.67 6.66
N SER A 83 -7.20 -3.87 6.59
CA SER A 83 -7.88 -5.13 6.89
C SER A 83 -6.99 -6.05 7.73
N GLU A 84 -7.31 -6.14 9.03
CA GLU A 84 -6.64 -7.07 9.93
C GLU A 84 -6.88 -8.53 9.54
N PHE A 85 -8.01 -8.83 8.90
CA PHE A 85 -8.33 -10.18 8.42
C PHE A 85 -7.39 -10.60 7.29
N GLU A 86 -7.21 -9.75 6.28
CA GLU A 86 -6.29 -10.03 5.15
C GLU A 86 -4.85 -10.14 5.65
N PHE A 87 -4.47 -9.24 6.58
CA PHE A 87 -3.15 -9.29 7.18
C PHE A 87 -2.91 -10.59 7.96
N PHE A 88 -3.89 -11.02 8.76
CA PHE A 88 -3.77 -12.26 9.52
C PHE A 88 -3.73 -13.50 8.62
N ARG A 89 -4.50 -13.51 7.53
CA ARG A 89 -4.45 -14.57 6.52
C ARG A 89 -3.07 -14.65 5.89
N PHE A 90 -2.47 -13.51 5.55
CA PHE A 90 -1.11 -13.42 5.05
C PHE A 90 -0.08 -13.96 6.07
N VAL A 91 -0.13 -13.50 7.32
CA VAL A 91 0.75 -13.99 8.40
C VAL A 91 0.64 -15.50 8.57
N LYS A 92 -0.58 -16.04 8.58
CA LYS A 92 -0.83 -17.49 8.63
C LYS A 92 -0.20 -18.22 7.45
N SER A 93 -0.34 -17.66 6.24
CA SER A 93 0.28 -18.22 5.03
C SER A 93 1.79 -18.29 5.16
N VAL A 94 2.44 -17.21 5.60
CA VAL A 94 3.90 -17.16 5.81
C VAL A 94 4.33 -18.21 6.85
N CYS A 95 3.68 -18.21 8.01
CA CYS A 95 4.03 -19.10 9.13
C CYS A 95 3.68 -20.57 8.88
N SER A 96 2.78 -20.88 7.95
CA SER A 96 2.41 -22.27 7.59
C SER A 96 3.60 -23.11 7.11
N THR A 97 4.65 -22.44 6.61
CA THR A 97 5.92 -23.06 6.26
C THR A 97 6.64 -23.60 7.50
N ALA A 98 6.60 -22.88 8.62
CA ALA A 98 7.26 -23.23 9.87
C ALA A 98 6.46 -24.22 10.73
N GLY A 99 5.14 -24.03 10.82
CA GLY A 99 4.28 -24.77 11.74
C GLY A 99 2.80 -24.49 11.54
N ASP A 100 1.98 -25.11 12.37
CA ASP A 100 0.54 -24.86 12.43
C ASP A 100 0.22 -23.83 13.52
N LEU A 101 -0.29 -22.67 13.11
CA LEU A 101 -0.64 -21.56 13.99
C LEU A 101 -2.00 -21.81 14.66
N ARG A 102 -1.99 -21.89 15.98
CA ARG A 102 -3.19 -22.00 16.82
C ARG A 102 -3.80 -20.65 17.20
N THR A 103 -3.09 -19.56 16.93
CA THR A 103 -3.57 -18.19 17.15
C THR A 103 -4.87 -17.96 16.39
N LYS A 104 -5.85 -17.34 17.05
CA LYS A 104 -7.20 -17.16 16.49
C LYS A 104 -7.39 -15.82 15.80
N SER A 105 -6.66 -14.79 16.22
CA SER A 105 -6.80 -13.42 15.71
C SER A 105 -5.48 -12.67 15.63
N MET A 106 -5.48 -11.56 14.88
CA MET A 106 -4.33 -10.65 14.80
C MET A 106 -4.04 -9.95 16.13
N SER A 107 -5.07 -9.68 16.95
CA SER A 107 -4.91 -9.03 18.26
C SER A 107 -4.02 -9.82 19.24
N GLU A 108 -3.97 -11.14 19.11
CA GLU A 108 -3.12 -12.02 19.94
C GLU A 108 -1.66 -12.08 19.44
N ALA A 109 -1.41 -11.62 18.21
CA ALA A 109 -0.10 -11.70 17.56
C ALA A 109 0.59 -10.33 17.46
N ARG A 110 -0.22 -9.29 17.24
CA ARG A 110 0.24 -7.92 17.02
C ARG A 110 0.89 -7.36 18.27
N GLY A 111 2.08 -6.77 18.11
CA GLY A 111 2.83 -6.21 19.24
C GLY A 111 3.58 -7.25 20.08
N ILE A 112 3.48 -8.55 19.75
CA ILE A 112 4.22 -9.62 20.44
C ILE A 112 5.22 -10.27 19.49
N TRP A 113 4.74 -10.74 18.34
CA TRP A 113 5.58 -11.40 17.34
C TRP A 113 5.25 -10.98 15.91
N VAL A 114 4.29 -10.07 15.73
CA VAL A 114 4.03 -9.41 14.43
C VAL A 114 3.97 -7.91 14.63
N PHE A 115 4.71 -7.17 13.79
CA PHE A 115 4.86 -5.72 13.92
C PHE A 115 4.92 -5.03 12.57
N PHE A 116 4.46 -3.78 12.55
CA PHE A 116 4.72 -2.83 11.48
C PHE A 116 5.79 -1.86 11.96
N ASP A 117 6.97 -1.91 11.36
CA ASP A 117 8.01 -0.90 11.53
C ASP A 117 7.87 0.12 10.39
N GLU A 118 7.08 1.18 10.63
CA GLU A 118 6.85 2.21 9.62
C GLU A 118 8.12 3.01 9.29
N ALA A 119 9.03 3.15 10.26
CA ALA A 119 10.26 3.91 10.07
C ALA A 119 11.20 3.20 9.08
N LYS A 120 11.26 1.87 9.14
CA LYS A 120 12.05 1.05 8.20
C LYS A 120 11.27 0.56 6.99
N ARG A 121 9.94 0.76 6.97
CA ARG A 121 9.01 0.19 5.99
C ARG A 121 9.08 -1.34 5.97
N GLU A 122 8.98 -1.94 7.15
CA GLU A 122 9.08 -3.39 7.31
C GLU A 122 7.84 -3.96 8.02
N ILE A 123 7.39 -5.11 7.55
CA ILE A 123 6.48 -5.98 8.28
C ILE A 123 7.35 -7.09 8.88
N VAL A 124 7.42 -7.12 10.21
CA VAL A 124 8.26 -8.08 10.94
C VAL A 124 7.37 -9.19 11.48
N ILE A 125 7.71 -10.45 11.14
CA ILE A 125 7.14 -11.66 11.74
C ILE A 125 8.27 -12.37 12.48
N ASP A 126 8.23 -12.31 13.81
CA ASP A 126 9.23 -12.90 14.67
C ASP A 126 8.82 -14.30 15.13
N LEU A 127 9.35 -15.32 14.46
CA LEU A 127 8.99 -16.71 14.78
C LEU A 127 9.56 -17.17 16.12
N VAL A 128 10.65 -16.54 16.60
CA VAL A 128 11.26 -16.86 17.91
C VAL A 128 10.38 -16.37 19.05
N ALA A 129 9.71 -15.23 18.85
CA ALA A 129 8.83 -14.62 19.83
C ALA A 129 7.44 -15.30 19.92
N ILE A 130 7.11 -16.26 19.03
CA ILE A 130 5.81 -16.94 19.06
C ILE A 130 5.72 -17.82 20.32
N PRO A 131 4.74 -17.60 21.20
CA PRO A 131 4.52 -18.45 22.36
C PRO A 131 4.26 -19.90 21.95
N GLU A 132 4.86 -20.88 22.63
CA GLU A 132 4.72 -22.31 22.27
C GLU A 132 3.26 -22.80 22.28
N ARG A 133 2.41 -22.20 23.11
CA ARG A 133 0.97 -22.50 23.13
C ARG A 133 0.24 -22.11 21.83
N GLN A 134 0.79 -21.16 21.08
CA GLN A 134 0.20 -20.57 19.88
C GLN A 134 0.70 -21.22 18.57
N ILE A 135 1.70 -22.09 18.61
CA ILE A 135 2.23 -22.74 17.41
C ILE A 135 2.60 -24.19 17.67
N LYS A 136 2.20 -25.07 16.77
CA LYS A 136 2.72 -26.43 16.68
C LYS A 136 3.76 -26.48 15.57
N TRP A 137 5.04 -26.48 15.95
CA TRP A 137 6.15 -26.56 15.00
C TRP A 137 6.11 -27.86 14.20
N LYS A 138 6.47 -27.79 12.92
CA LYS A 138 6.80 -28.98 12.13
C LYS A 138 8.16 -29.51 12.58
N ASP A 139 8.35 -30.82 12.53
CA ASP A 139 9.58 -31.47 13.03
C ASP A 139 10.83 -30.82 12.43
N GLY A 140 11.78 -30.44 13.31
CA GLY A 140 13.04 -29.80 12.92
C GLY A 140 12.94 -28.35 12.43
N ARG A 141 11.73 -27.74 12.40
CA ARG A 141 11.54 -26.35 11.94
C ARG A 141 11.41 -25.34 13.07
N LYS A 142 11.57 -25.72 14.34
CA LYS A 142 11.57 -24.73 15.42
C LYS A 142 12.78 -23.79 15.23
N PRO A 143 12.57 -22.47 15.12
CA PRO A 143 13.69 -21.54 15.01
C PRO A 143 14.52 -21.65 16.29
N ALA A 144 15.84 -21.73 16.15
CA ALA A 144 16.72 -21.61 17.30
C ALA A 144 16.55 -20.19 17.86
N ALA A 145 16.42 -20.05 19.18
CA ALA A 145 16.52 -18.73 19.79
C ALA A 145 17.88 -18.16 19.37
N ALA A 146 17.87 -17.06 18.62
CA ALA A 146 19.09 -16.38 18.24
C ALA A 146 19.78 -15.99 19.56
N ASN A 147 20.89 -16.66 19.87
CA ASN A 147 21.77 -16.21 20.94
C ASN A 147 22.12 -14.76 20.63
N GLU A 148 21.73 -13.84 21.52
CA GLU A 148 22.33 -12.51 21.61
C GLU A 148 23.83 -12.70 21.91
N SER A 149 24.61 -12.96 20.87
CA SER A 149 26.07 -12.91 20.88
C SER A 149 26.50 -12.04 19.70
N ALA A 150 25.94 -10.84 19.62
CA ALA A 150 26.60 -9.74 18.95
C ALA A 150 27.53 -9.11 20.01
N ALA A 151 28.82 -9.36 19.84
CA ALA A 151 29.90 -8.82 20.64
C ALA A 151 29.70 -7.33 20.95
N ALA A 152 29.86 -6.96 22.22
CA ALA A 152 30.03 -5.57 22.60
C ALA A 152 31.19 -4.98 21.76
N PRO A 153 31.04 -3.79 21.17
CA PRO A 153 32.17 -3.12 20.56
C PRO A 153 33.22 -2.84 21.63
N ASP A 154 34.47 -3.25 21.38
CA ASP A 154 35.60 -2.98 22.24
C ASP A 154 35.63 -1.48 22.60
N PRO A 155 35.84 -1.12 23.88
CA PRO A 155 35.98 0.27 24.26
C PRO A 155 37.21 0.85 23.54
N VAL A 156 36.96 1.84 22.70
CA VAL A 156 37.98 2.67 22.06
C VAL A 156 38.86 3.24 23.17
N SER A 157 40.09 2.73 23.26
CA SER A 157 41.13 3.26 24.12
C SER A 157 41.68 4.51 23.45
N GLY A 158 41.23 5.67 23.91
CA GLY A 158 41.75 6.99 23.56
C GLY A 158 42.02 7.79 24.82
#